data_AF-A0A2M8CHS9-F1
#
_entry.id   AF-A0A2M8CHS9-F1
#
_cell.length_a   1.000
_cell.length_b   1.000
_cell.length_c   1.000
_cell.angle_alpha   90.00
_cell.angle_beta   90.00
_cell.angle_gamma   90.00
#
_symmetry.space_group_name_H-M   'P 1'
#
loop_
_entity.id
_entity.type
_entity.pdbx_description
1 polymer ?
#
loop_
_entity_poly.entity_id
_entity_poly.type
_entity_poly.pdbx_seq_one_letter_code
_entity_poly.pdbx_strand_id
1 'polypeptide(L)'
;MRLIFNKPVVFTLLLMVLCTSTYTYSESNPTWGSEKNKFIGYQQQLTLSVNLSGLTAIVPVDYYRVRFYPKATKRARLLPSEQIMALGVTSGEQLETFLLQNNHHIDLSTARHLARLYIEESAIEGVNPDVAFTQMCLETGFLRFGGDVDSQQHNYCGLGVTGKGEKGLSFIDSRTGVRAHIQHL
;
A
#
# COMPACT_ATOMS: atom_id res chain seq x y z
N MET A 1 48.65 16.17 -29.38
CA MET A 1 48.56 15.72 -27.98
C MET A 1 47.45 14.67 -27.89
N ARG A 2 47.79 13.37 -27.88
CA ARG A 2 46.80 12.28 -27.78
C ARG A 2 46.42 12.12 -26.31
N LEU A 3 45.16 12.43 -25.96
CA LEU A 3 44.60 12.15 -24.64
C LEU A 3 44.43 10.64 -24.47
N ILE A 4 45.29 10.03 -23.66
CA ILE A 4 45.20 8.62 -23.28
C ILE A 4 44.28 8.57 -22.06
N PHE A 5 43.02 8.19 -22.28
CA PHE A 5 42.07 7.99 -21.19
C PHE A 5 42.34 6.63 -20.53
N ASN A 6 42.76 6.67 -19.26
CA ASN A 6 42.97 5.46 -18.46
C ASN A 6 41.59 4.87 -18.12
N LYS A 7 41.22 3.77 -18.79
CA LYS A 7 39.91 3.10 -18.68
C LYS A 7 39.38 2.94 -17.24
N PRO A 8 40.18 2.51 -16.24
CA PRO A 8 39.72 2.42 -14.85
C PRO A 8 39.35 3.79 -14.25
N VAL A 9 40.06 4.86 -14.60
CA VAL A 9 39.81 6.22 -14.07
C VAL A 9 38.53 6.82 -14.65
N VAL A 10 38.27 6.58 -15.94
CA VAL A 10 37.01 6.98 -16.58
C VAL A 10 35.83 6.23 -15.97
N PHE A 11 36.03 4.94 -15.66
CA PHE A 11 35.00 4.13 -15.01
C PHE A 11 34.71 4.59 -13.58
N THR A 12 35.73 4.96 -12.80
CA THR A 12 35.52 5.50 -11.44
C THR A 12 34.80 6.83 -11.45
N LEU A 13 35.13 7.72 -12.40
CA LEU A 13 34.43 8.99 -12.59
C LEU A 13 32.96 8.78 -12.99
N LEU A 14 32.69 7.81 -13.87
CA LEU A 14 31.33 7.45 -14.25
C LEU A 14 30.52 6.93 -13.05
N LEU A 15 31.13 6.09 -12.21
CA LEU A 15 30.49 5.51 -11.03
C LEU A 15 30.23 6.55 -9.94
N MET A 16 31.13 7.51 -9.75
CA MET A 16 30.92 8.64 -8.83
C MET A 16 29.79 9.56 -9.31
N VAL A 17 29.67 9.80 -10.62
CA VAL A 17 28.55 10.59 -11.20
C VAL A 17 27.21 9.86 -11.04
N LEU A 18 27.20 8.53 -11.09
CA LEU A 18 25.99 7.71 -10.89
C LEU A 18 25.62 7.55 -9.40
N CYS A 19 26.58 7.61 -8.48
CA CYS A 19 26.34 7.49 -7.04
C CYS A 19 25.98 8.80 -6.32
N THR A 20 26.05 9.96 -6.98
CA THR A 20 25.67 11.25 -6.37
C THR A 20 24.17 11.56 -6.39
N SER A 21 23.31 10.70 -6.93
CA SER A 21 21.86 10.88 -6.84
C SER A 21 21.27 10.20 -5.60
N THR A 22 20.71 11.06 -4.73
CA THR A 22 19.83 10.81 -3.57
C THR A 22 20.49 10.48 -2.23
N TYR A 23 21.14 11.48 -1.64
CA TYR A 23 21.07 11.67 -0.18
C TYR A 23 19.82 12.49 0.14
N THR A 24 18.77 11.88 0.69
CA THR A 24 17.66 12.64 1.31
C THR A 24 17.94 12.78 2.79
N TYR A 25 18.61 13.89 3.12
CA TYR A 25 18.70 14.44 4.46
C TYR A 25 17.31 14.92 4.91
N SER A 26 16.85 14.49 6.08
CA SER A 26 15.60 14.96 6.67
C SER A 26 15.92 15.77 7.93
N GLU A 27 15.87 17.09 7.81
CA GLU A 27 15.79 17.97 8.98
C GLU A 27 14.58 18.89 8.88
N SER A 28 13.75 18.84 9.93
CA SER A 28 13.56 19.93 10.90
C SER A 28 12.11 20.00 11.39
N ASN A 29 11.96 19.96 12.72
CA ASN A 29 10.75 20.38 13.44
C ASN A 29 10.47 21.86 13.15
N PRO A 30 9.20 22.33 13.08
CA PRO A 30 8.70 23.11 14.22
C PRO A 30 7.17 23.16 14.46
N THR A 31 6.83 23.24 15.76
CA THR A 31 5.81 24.05 16.47
C THR A 31 4.41 24.31 15.90
N TRP A 32 3.44 23.98 16.76
CA TRP A 32 2.05 24.42 16.88
C TRP A 32 1.77 25.88 16.45
N GLY A 33 0.72 26.10 15.64
CA GLY A 33 0.03 27.40 15.55
C GLY A 33 -0.57 27.82 14.19
N SER A 34 -1.89 27.66 14.08
CA SER A 34 -2.87 28.47 13.31
C SER A 34 -2.83 28.54 11.77
N GLU A 35 -4.02 28.43 11.19
CA GLU A 35 -4.38 28.37 9.76
C GLU A 35 -3.91 29.56 8.92
N LYS A 36 -3.56 29.31 7.64
CA LYS A 36 -4.34 29.71 6.44
C LYS A 36 -3.58 29.35 5.15
N ASN A 37 -4.31 28.70 4.25
CA ASN A 37 -3.90 28.21 2.93
C ASN A 37 -3.01 29.17 2.12
N LYS A 38 -1.84 28.70 1.67
CA LYS A 38 -1.25 29.07 0.37
C LYS A 38 -0.30 27.97 -0.14
N PHE A 39 -0.53 27.58 -1.39
CA PHE A 39 0.08 26.49 -2.14
C PHE A 39 1.48 26.83 -2.75
N ILE A 40 2.10 25.77 -3.29
CA ILE A 40 3.12 25.65 -4.38
C ILE A 40 4.60 25.53 -3.90
N GLY A 41 5.42 24.56 -4.32
CA GLY A 41 5.26 23.61 -5.44
C GLY A 41 6.19 22.39 -5.43
N TYR A 42 5.86 21.44 -6.30
CA TYR A 42 6.56 20.20 -6.56
C TYR A 42 7.41 20.32 -7.84
N GLN A 43 8.65 19.82 -7.81
CA GLN A 43 9.30 19.28 -9.01
C GLN A 43 9.31 17.76 -8.88
N GLN A 44 8.50 17.08 -9.69
CA GLN A 44 8.70 15.66 -9.98
C GLN A 44 9.38 15.55 -11.35
N GLN A 45 10.47 14.80 -11.41
CA GLN A 45 11.24 14.57 -12.61
C GLN A 45 10.61 13.40 -13.40
N LEU A 46 10.25 13.64 -14.66
CA LEU A 46 9.72 12.62 -15.57
C LEU A 46 10.81 11.58 -15.86
N THR A 47 10.54 10.29 -15.63
CA THR A 47 11.41 9.20 -16.10
C THR A 47 10.83 8.61 -17.38
N LEU A 48 11.51 8.79 -18.50
CA LEU A 48 11.17 8.19 -19.79
C LEU A 48 12.07 6.96 -20.03
N SER A 49 11.48 5.78 -20.17
CA SER A 49 12.18 4.62 -20.73
C SER A 49 11.91 4.53 -22.24
N VAL A 50 12.96 4.47 -23.06
CA VAL A 50 12.85 4.38 -24.53
C VAL A 50 13.02 2.91 -24.97
N ASN A 51 12.02 2.34 -25.64
CA ASN A 51 12.14 1.06 -26.36
C ASN A 51 11.73 1.28 -27.82
N LEU A 52 12.52 0.76 -28.77
CA LEU A 52 12.55 1.15 -30.18
C LEU A 52 11.37 0.61 -31.04
N SER A 53 10.26 0.16 -30.45
CA SER A 53 9.17 -0.46 -31.24
C SER A 53 7.74 -0.18 -30.77
N GLY A 54 7.51 0.88 -30.02
CA GLY A 54 6.17 1.36 -29.70
C GLY A 54 6.15 2.23 -28.46
N LEU A 55 5.79 3.50 -28.62
CA LEU A 55 5.73 4.46 -27.53
C LEU A 55 4.60 4.09 -26.55
N THR A 56 4.95 3.56 -25.39
CA THR A 56 4.09 3.57 -24.19
C THR A 56 4.70 4.55 -23.19
N ALA A 57 3.97 5.61 -22.87
CA ALA A 57 4.33 6.50 -21.78
C ALA A 57 3.87 5.86 -20.47
N ILE A 58 4.80 5.45 -19.60
CA ILE A 58 4.47 5.13 -18.21
C ILE A 58 4.39 6.48 -17.49
N VAL A 59 3.17 6.96 -17.25
CA VAL A 59 2.93 8.13 -16.42
C VAL A 59 2.89 7.64 -14.98
N PRO A 60 3.69 8.20 -14.05
CA PRO A 60 3.60 7.82 -12.64
C PRO A 60 2.16 8.05 -12.14
N VAL A 61 1.65 7.10 -11.36
CA VAL A 61 0.37 7.25 -10.67
C VAL A 61 0.56 8.31 -9.58
N ASP A 62 -0.15 9.42 -9.69
CA ASP A 62 -0.20 10.45 -8.64
C ASP A 62 -1.02 9.93 -7.45
N TYR A 63 -0.37 9.18 -6.54
CA TYR A 63 -0.99 8.64 -5.33
C TYR A 63 -1.57 9.73 -4.39
N TYR A 64 -1.17 11.00 -4.56
CA TYR A 64 -1.62 12.12 -3.72
C TYR A 64 -2.72 12.99 -4.34
N ARG A 65 -3.37 12.57 -5.43
CA ARG A 65 -4.52 13.33 -5.95
C ARG A 65 -5.76 13.06 -5.09
N VAL A 66 -5.83 13.73 -3.94
CA VAL A 66 -7.08 13.90 -3.18
C VAL A 66 -8.07 14.64 -4.07
N ARG A 67 -9.02 13.90 -4.65
CA ARG A 67 -10.17 14.46 -5.34
C ARG A 67 -10.97 15.26 -4.30
N PHE A 68 -11.17 16.55 -4.56
CA PHE A 68 -12.03 17.40 -3.71
C PHE A 68 -13.40 16.73 -3.52
N TYR A 69 -13.72 16.34 -2.29
CA TYR A 69 -15.06 15.87 -1.95
C TYR A 69 -16.04 17.05 -2.03
N PRO A 70 -17.13 16.94 -2.79
CA PRO A 70 -18.14 18.00 -2.85
C PRO A 70 -18.76 18.23 -1.48
N LYS A 71 -19.01 19.51 -1.17
CA LYS A 71 -19.65 19.98 0.05
C LYS A 71 -21.00 19.28 0.24
N ALA A 72 -21.18 18.64 1.40
CA ALA A 72 -22.28 17.74 1.72
C ALA A 72 -23.68 18.32 1.39
N THR A 73 -24.30 17.77 0.36
CA THR A 73 -25.74 17.79 0.15
C THR A 73 -26.37 16.62 0.91
N LYS A 74 -27.57 16.82 1.49
CA LYS A 74 -28.36 15.90 2.33
C LYS A 74 -27.92 14.43 2.28
N ARG A 75 -27.53 13.85 3.44
CA ARG A 75 -27.09 12.46 3.67
C ARG A 75 -27.68 11.47 2.64
N ALA A 76 -27.01 11.35 1.49
CA ALA A 76 -27.17 10.18 0.65
C ALA A 76 -26.60 9.02 1.44
N ARG A 77 -27.34 7.91 1.54
CA ARG A 77 -26.79 6.67 2.08
C ARG A 77 -25.59 6.33 1.20
N LEU A 78 -24.39 6.47 1.73
CA LEU A 78 -23.17 6.07 1.03
C LEU A 78 -23.29 4.57 0.80
N LEU A 79 -23.47 4.16 -0.45
CA LEU A 79 -23.45 2.75 -0.82
C LEU A 79 -22.00 2.28 -0.76
N PRO A 80 -21.74 1.05 -0.28
CA PRO A 80 -20.40 0.48 -0.33
C PRO A 80 -19.88 0.50 -1.77
N SER A 81 -18.65 0.99 -1.95
CA SER A 81 -17.97 0.95 -3.22
C SER A 81 -17.34 -0.42 -3.44
N GLU A 82 -17.44 -0.96 -4.66
CA GLU A 82 -16.73 -2.17 -5.07
C GLU A 82 -15.31 -1.87 -5.59
N GLN A 83 -14.96 -0.59 -5.73
CA GLN A 83 -13.63 -0.20 -6.20
C GLN A 83 -12.58 -0.38 -5.10
N ILE A 84 -11.42 -0.93 -5.49
CA ILE A 84 -10.26 -1.10 -4.62
C ILE A 84 -9.74 0.27 -4.16
N MET A 85 -9.56 1.23 -5.07
CA MET A 85 -9.07 2.57 -4.73
C MET A 85 -10.23 3.54 -4.44
N ALA A 86 -10.86 3.38 -3.28
CA ALA A 86 -12.00 4.18 -2.82
C ALA A 86 -12.09 4.26 -1.30
N LEU A 87 -13.02 5.06 -0.78
CA LEU A 87 -13.34 5.05 0.64
C LEU A 87 -14.25 3.88 0.99
N GLY A 88 -13.93 3.19 2.08
CA GLY A 88 -14.84 2.30 2.77
C GLY A 88 -15.92 3.07 3.53
N VAL A 89 -17.08 2.44 3.71
CA VAL A 89 -18.24 3.03 4.41
C VAL A 89 -18.57 2.27 5.70
N THR A 90 -17.93 1.13 5.90
CA THR A 90 -18.19 0.20 6.99
C THR A 90 -17.36 0.56 8.23
N SER A 91 -17.97 0.50 9.42
CA SER A 91 -17.26 0.73 10.67
C SER A 91 -16.40 -0.47 11.07
N GLY A 92 -15.38 -0.26 11.90
CA GLY A 92 -14.56 -1.36 12.42
C GLY A 92 -15.38 -2.42 13.18
N GLU A 93 -16.43 -1.99 13.91
CA GLU A 93 -17.37 -2.90 14.60
C GLU A 93 -18.18 -3.77 13.63
N GLN A 94 -18.57 -3.21 12.48
CA GLN A 94 -19.28 -3.96 11.44
C GLN A 94 -18.35 -4.99 10.78
N LEU A 95 -17.09 -4.64 10.51
CA LEU A 95 -16.09 -5.59 9.98
C LEU A 95 -15.79 -6.71 11.00
N GLU A 96 -15.60 -6.34 12.27
CA GLU A 96 -15.41 -7.27 13.40
C GLU A 96 -16.59 -8.25 13.51
N THR A 97 -17.81 -7.72 13.52
CA THR A 97 -19.05 -8.52 13.60
C THR A 97 -19.17 -9.46 12.41
N PHE A 98 -18.89 -8.96 11.20
CA PHE A 98 -18.95 -9.77 9.98
C PHE A 98 -17.98 -10.96 10.04
N LEU A 99 -16.75 -10.74 10.49
CA LEU A 99 -15.78 -11.81 10.64
C LEU A 99 -16.21 -12.83 11.72
N LEU A 100 -16.69 -12.36 12.87
CA LEU A 100 -17.13 -13.23 13.97
C LEU A 100 -18.36 -14.07 13.61
N GLN A 101 -19.32 -13.50 12.89
CA GLN A 101 -20.50 -14.23 12.41
C GLN A 101 -20.15 -15.36 11.45
N ASN A 102 -19.03 -15.24 10.74
CA ASN A 102 -18.57 -16.25 9.80
C ASN A 102 -17.48 -17.16 10.38
N ASN A 103 -16.85 -16.81 11.50
CA ASN A 103 -15.95 -17.68 12.26
C ASN A 103 -16.11 -17.46 13.77
N HIS A 104 -16.88 -18.33 14.42
CA HIS A 104 -17.18 -18.25 15.85
C HIS A 104 -16.04 -18.75 16.75
N HIS A 105 -14.95 -19.27 16.17
CA HIS A 105 -13.81 -19.83 16.92
C HIS A 105 -12.69 -18.83 17.19
N ILE A 106 -12.77 -17.62 16.63
CA ILE A 106 -11.80 -16.56 16.90
C ILE A 106 -12.32 -15.64 18.01
N ASP A 107 -11.38 -15.05 18.75
CA ASP A 107 -11.70 -14.10 19.79
C ASP A 107 -12.08 -12.73 19.22
N LEU A 108 -12.94 -12.04 19.97
CA LEU A 108 -13.35 -10.64 19.72
C LEU A 108 -12.14 -9.72 19.55
N SER A 109 -11.10 -9.91 20.35
CA SER A 109 -9.87 -9.12 20.31
C SER A 109 -9.14 -9.26 18.98
N THR A 110 -9.05 -10.48 18.44
CA THR A 110 -8.42 -10.77 17.15
C THR A 110 -9.21 -10.13 16.01
N ALA A 111 -10.54 -10.30 16.00
CA ALA A 111 -11.40 -9.71 14.97
C ALA A 111 -11.32 -8.19 14.97
N ARG A 112 -11.42 -7.57 16.16
CA ARG A 112 -11.26 -6.13 16.35
C ARG A 112 -9.89 -5.63 15.92
N HIS A 113 -8.84 -6.36 16.28
CA HIS A 113 -7.48 -5.99 15.96
C HIS A 113 -7.27 -5.95 14.44
N LEU A 114 -7.68 -6.99 13.72
CA LEU A 114 -7.56 -7.02 12.27
C LEU A 114 -8.42 -5.95 11.59
N ALA A 115 -9.68 -5.78 11.99
CA ALA A 115 -10.55 -4.73 11.45
C ALA A 115 -9.91 -3.34 11.56
N ARG A 116 -9.32 -3.05 12.74
CA ARG A 116 -8.57 -1.82 12.97
C ARG A 116 -7.35 -1.69 12.05
N LEU A 117 -6.54 -2.74 11.93
CA LEU A 117 -5.36 -2.73 11.07
C LEU A 117 -5.72 -2.46 9.61
N TYR A 118 -6.76 -3.11 9.08
CA TYR A 118 -7.22 -2.89 7.71
C TYR A 118 -7.66 -1.45 7.48
N ILE A 119 -8.41 -0.85 8.41
CA ILE A 119 -8.81 0.56 8.30
C ILE A 119 -7.58 1.48 8.31
N GLU A 120 -6.64 1.27 9.23
CA GLU A 120 -5.45 2.11 9.37
C GLU A 120 -4.51 2.03 8.16
N GLU A 121 -4.15 0.81 7.73
CA GLU A 121 -3.21 0.63 6.62
C GLU A 121 -3.85 1.00 5.27
N SER A 122 -5.15 0.71 5.07
CA SER A 122 -5.83 1.12 3.82
C SER A 122 -5.95 2.63 3.70
N ALA A 123 -6.13 3.35 4.81
CA ALA A 123 -6.18 4.82 4.80
C ALA A 123 -4.85 5.46 4.37
N ILE A 124 -3.72 4.80 4.64
CA ILE A 124 -2.39 5.27 4.22
C ILE A 124 -2.23 5.16 2.70
N GLU A 125 -2.67 4.05 2.12
CA GLU A 125 -2.48 3.72 0.70
C GLU A 125 -3.66 4.14 -0.20
N GLY A 126 -4.76 4.64 0.38
CA GLY A 126 -5.96 5.03 -0.37
C GLY A 126 -6.81 3.85 -0.84
N VAL A 127 -6.64 2.69 -0.21
CA VAL A 127 -7.39 1.45 -0.49
C VAL A 127 -8.71 1.45 0.28
N ASN A 128 -9.71 0.78 -0.27
CA ASN A 128 -11.00 0.58 0.35
C ASN A 128 -10.92 -0.57 1.37
N PRO A 129 -11.00 -0.28 2.69
CA PRO A 129 -10.87 -1.31 3.71
C PRO A 129 -11.99 -2.35 3.66
N ASP A 130 -13.19 -2.00 3.17
CA ASP A 130 -14.32 -2.93 3.07
C ASP A 130 -13.99 -4.06 2.07
N VAL A 131 -13.40 -3.69 0.93
CA VAL A 131 -12.99 -4.63 -0.12
C VAL A 131 -11.79 -5.46 0.34
N ALA A 132 -10.73 -4.82 0.85
CA ALA A 132 -9.53 -5.52 1.29
C ALA A 132 -9.80 -6.49 2.46
N PHE A 133 -10.62 -6.08 3.44
CA PHE A 133 -11.01 -6.93 4.55
C PHE A 133 -11.86 -8.12 4.08
N THR A 134 -12.79 -7.90 3.14
CA THR A 134 -13.59 -8.98 2.57
C THR A 134 -12.73 -9.95 1.74
N GLN A 135 -11.74 -9.44 1.00
CA GLN A 135 -10.80 -10.30 0.29
C GLN A 135 -9.99 -11.15 1.27
N MET A 136 -9.48 -10.58 2.37
CA MET A 136 -8.83 -11.35 3.43
C MET A 136 -9.72 -12.47 3.98
N CYS A 137 -11.00 -12.18 4.23
CA CYS A 137 -11.96 -13.18 4.66
C CYS A 137 -12.09 -14.31 3.64
N LEU A 138 -12.13 -14.00 2.34
CA LEU A 138 -12.21 -15.00 1.28
C LEU A 138 -10.94 -15.87 1.22
N GLU A 139 -9.77 -15.25 1.13
CA GLU A 139 -8.48 -15.94 0.96
C GLU A 139 -8.12 -16.84 2.15
N THR A 140 -8.48 -16.42 3.36
CA THR A 140 -8.15 -17.16 4.59
C THR A 140 -9.27 -18.10 5.05
N GLY A 141 -10.42 -18.13 4.35
CA GLY A 141 -11.61 -18.85 4.82
C GLY A 141 -12.11 -18.31 6.17
N PHE A 142 -12.11 -16.98 6.33
CA PHE A 142 -12.39 -16.24 7.56
C PHE A 142 -11.43 -16.61 8.70
N LEU A 143 -10.13 -16.58 8.43
CA LEU A 143 -9.04 -16.94 9.36
C LEU A 143 -9.05 -18.40 9.82
N ARG A 144 -9.78 -19.29 9.15
CA ARG A 144 -9.67 -20.73 9.41
C ARG A 144 -8.35 -21.28 8.90
N PHE A 145 -7.91 -20.73 7.76
CA PHE A 145 -6.84 -21.28 6.94
C PHE A 145 -7.15 -22.74 6.52
N GLY A 146 -6.56 -23.20 5.43
CA GLY A 146 -6.96 -24.50 4.86
C GLY A 146 -6.35 -24.81 3.49
N GLY A 147 -5.69 -23.82 2.89
CA GLY A 147 -4.80 -24.01 1.74
C GLY A 147 -3.33 -24.07 2.16
N ASP A 148 -2.46 -23.55 1.30
CA ASP A 148 -1.01 -23.63 1.47
C ASP A 148 -0.46 -22.70 2.58
N VAL A 149 -1.21 -21.69 3.00
CA VAL A 149 -0.80 -20.70 4.02
C VAL A 149 -1.29 -21.10 5.41
N ASP A 150 -0.37 -21.07 6.39
CA ASP A 150 -0.64 -21.26 7.81
C ASP A 150 -1.00 -19.93 8.51
N SER A 151 -1.87 -20.02 9.51
CA SER A 151 -2.24 -18.94 10.43
C SER A 151 -1.07 -18.14 11.01
N GLN A 152 0.07 -18.80 11.28
CA GLN A 152 1.26 -18.16 11.88
C GLN A 152 2.05 -17.29 10.89
N GLN A 153 1.77 -17.40 9.59
CA GLN A 153 2.50 -16.65 8.58
C GLN A 153 2.06 -15.19 8.48
N HIS A 154 0.91 -14.83 9.06
CA HIS A 154 0.27 -13.52 8.89
C HIS A 154 0.11 -13.11 7.42
N ASN A 155 -0.01 -14.09 6.51
CA ASN A 155 -0.15 -13.86 5.08
C ASN A 155 -1.62 -13.92 4.68
N TYR A 156 -2.26 -12.75 4.67
CA TYR A 156 -3.72 -12.62 4.56
C TYR A 156 -4.27 -12.58 3.13
N CYS A 157 -3.41 -12.62 2.11
CA CYS A 157 -3.80 -12.59 0.70
C CYS A 157 -3.11 -13.67 -0.15
N GLY A 158 -2.50 -14.68 0.47
CA GLY A 158 -1.81 -15.74 -0.26
C GLY A 158 -0.59 -15.26 -1.04
N LEU A 159 0.10 -14.22 -0.56
CA LEU A 159 1.23 -13.64 -1.29
C LEU A 159 2.37 -14.65 -1.46
N GLY A 160 2.81 -14.84 -2.70
CA GLY A 160 3.87 -15.79 -3.04
C GLY A 160 3.43 -17.26 -3.06
N VAL A 161 2.14 -17.56 -2.94
CA VAL A 161 1.62 -18.93 -3.14
C VAL A 161 1.56 -19.21 -4.64
N THR A 162 2.32 -20.19 -5.11
CA THR A 162 2.34 -20.60 -6.54
C THR A 162 1.56 -21.89 -6.81
N GLY A 163 0.98 -22.48 -5.76
CA GLY A 163 0.52 -23.87 -5.76
C GLY A 163 1.69 -24.86 -5.76
N LYS A 164 1.42 -26.12 -5.36
CA LYS A 164 2.37 -27.25 -5.18
C LYS A 164 2.98 -27.40 -3.77
N GLY A 165 2.36 -26.83 -2.74
CA GLY A 165 2.80 -27.00 -1.35
C GLY A 165 3.87 -26.01 -0.88
N GLU A 166 4.21 -25.02 -1.71
CA GLU A 166 5.00 -23.87 -1.30
C GLU A 166 4.15 -22.95 -0.43
N LYS A 167 4.57 -22.74 0.83
CA LYS A 167 3.76 -22.07 1.86
C LYS A 167 3.53 -20.57 1.62
N GLY A 168 4.15 -19.97 0.60
CA GLY A 168 4.13 -18.53 0.38
C GLY A 168 4.94 -17.75 1.42
N LEU A 169 4.81 -16.42 1.41
CA LEU A 169 5.56 -15.53 2.29
C LEU A 169 5.05 -15.58 3.73
N SER A 170 5.91 -15.19 4.68
CA SER A 170 5.58 -15.02 6.10
C SER A 170 5.98 -13.64 6.58
N PHE A 171 5.14 -13.05 7.42
CA PHE A 171 5.35 -11.72 7.99
C PHE A 171 5.46 -11.82 9.51
N ILE A 172 6.26 -10.92 10.09
CA ILE A 172 6.62 -10.98 11.51
C ILE A 172 5.42 -10.75 12.45
N ASP A 173 4.45 -9.95 12.03
CA ASP A 173 3.24 -9.66 12.79
C ASP A 173 2.04 -9.36 11.87
N SER A 174 0.85 -9.35 12.47
CA SER A 174 -0.40 -9.07 11.77
C SER A 174 -0.40 -7.72 11.06
N ARG A 175 0.21 -6.67 11.64
CA ARG A 175 0.24 -5.35 11.00
C ARG A 175 1.06 -5.38 9.72
N THR A 176 2.22 -6.02 9.76
CA THR A 176 3.11 -6.17 8.60
C THR A 176 2.44 -7.01 7.52
N GLY A 177 1.73 -8.08 7.91
CA GLY A 177 0.94 -8.90 6.99
C GLY A 177 -0.20 -8.13 6.32
N VAL A 178 -0.97 -7.37 7.10
CA VAL A 178 -2.05 -6.52 6.57
C VAL A 178 -1.47 -5.44 5.64
N ARG A 179 -0.38 -4.78 6.03
CA ARG A 179 0.28 -3.79 5.16
C ARG A 179 0.72 -4.40 3.84
N ALA A 180 1.36 -5.58 3.87
CA ALA A 180 1.80 -6.27 2.67
C ALA A 180 0.64 -6.61 1.73
N HIS A 181 -0.50 -7.05 2.30
CA HIS A 181 -1.73 -7.23 1.55
C HIS A 181 -2.20 -5.90 0.93
N ILE A 182 -2.38 -4.84 1.73
CA ILE A 182 -2.84 -3.54 1.23
C ILE A 182 -1.95 -3.00 0.11
N GLN A 183 -0.63 -3.11 0.24
CA GLN A 183 0.32 -2.63 -0.77
C GLN A 183 0.40 -3.52 -2.02
N HIS A 184 -0.13 -4.74 -1.95
CA HIS A 184 -0.22 -5.63 -3.10
C HIS A 184 -1.41 -5.31 -4.02
N LEU A 185 -2.48 -4.73 -3.46
CA LEU A 185 -3.70 -4.32 -4.17
C LEU A 185 -3.48 -3.09 -5.06
#